data_AF-X0H421-F1
#
_entry.id   AF-X0H421-F1
#
_cell.length_a   1.000
_cell.length_b   1.000
_cell.length_c   1.000
_cell.angle_alpha   90.00
_cell.angle_beta   90.00
_cell.angle_gamma   90.00
#
_symmetry.space_group_name_H-M   'P 1'
#
loop_
_entity.id
_entity.type
_entity.pdbx_description
1 polymer ?
#
loop_
_entity_poly.entity_id
_entity_poly.type
_entity_poly.pdbx_seq_one_letter_code
_entity_poly.pdbx_strand_id
1 'polypeptide(L)'
;MLLDFAFTNTWLIPASLATYWLGWLVYTLTFHPLSKIPGPYLARFSRLWYLHKIWTEDVEKHERALHAKHGPLIRIAPDEISCSDPEAFATIYRFSNALDKGRFYEPYNTTGFSPHGDVFSCKNDKKHGQRRRITSNIYSMTNVASSEEYIDSCSNLLTERLGQFADSGKPCDIGEWLHWYTFDIIGELFYGRAFGFIDEGKDQNDWIKSLDKMIPFVCLMGVAPPILRPLIGLGTMISSAGKEIRKGVKNIGESSSRLMKEAYASRIEAPRTDMAQQIFSNFEKNGERMDFRWGDVEQESYGALFAGSDTTAIAFRSLFYHLIHNPEAYSRLEMEIDRAVDDGLLSMPATYKQAIQLPYLCACIKEALRIWPGAQLSLPRTVPPDGLTICGQFIPGGYVVGINAAVMHFDKRVFGQDADNFNPDRWMDTARANYMDKYMMAFGGGTRTCLGKNIALIELHKLSPQLIRNYRFEFYDRNRTRWHTRNTFFARQEGIVVRVKHREH
;
A
#
# COMPACT_ATOMS: atom_id res chain seq x y z
N MET A 1 3.31 -55.60 -14.78
CA MET A 1 4.73 -55.71 -14.39
C MET A 1 5.26 -54.48 -13.62
N LEU A 2 5.34 -53.28 -14.21
CA LEU A 2 5.78 -52.06 -13.46
C LEU A 2 4.77 -51.61 -12.39
N LEU A 3 3.47 -51.71 -12.69
CA LEU A 3 2.41 -51.42 -11.71
C LEU A 3 2.39 -52.46 -10.59
N ASP A 4 2.51 -53.76 -10.91
CA ASP A 4 2.55 -54.84 -9.91
C ASP A 4 3.76 -54.72 -8.96
N PHE A 5 4.92 -54.30 -9.48
CA PHE A 5 6.12 -54.02 -8.67
C PHE A 5 5.92 -52.83 -7.73
N ALA A 6 5.23 -51.78 -8.16
CA ALA A 6 4.89 -50.63 -7.32
C ALA A 6 3.85 -51.00 -6.23
N PHE A 7 2.88 -51.85 -6.55
CA PHE A 7 1.87 -52.33 -5.58
C PHE A 7 2.44 -53.32 -4.55
N THR A 8 3.47 -54.09 -4.89
CA THR A 8 4.17 -54.98 -3.94
C THR A 8 5.23 -54.26 -3.10
N ASN A 9 5.74 -53.10 -3.56
CA ASN A 9 6.79 -52.33 -2.88
C ASN A 9 6.32 -50.93 -2.49
N THR A 10 5.19 -50.85 -1.78
CA THR A 10 4.58 -49.58 -1.33
C THR A 10 5.52 -48.72 -0.47
N TRP A 11 6.55 -49.32 0.16
CA TRP A 11 7.60 -48.63 0.92
C TRP A 11 8.56 -47.79 0.04
N LEU A 12 8.66 -48.06 -1.27
CA LEU A 12 9.52 -47.30 -2.18
C LEU A 12 9.05 -45.85 -2.34
N ILE A 13 7.74 -45.59 -2.24
CA ILE A 13 7.18 -44.24 -2.35
C ILE A 13 7.64 -43.35 -1.19
N PRO A 14 7.40 -43.69 0.10
CA PRO A 14 7.89 -42.89 1.23
C PRO A 14 9.42 -42.86 1.28
N ALA A 15 10.13 -43.93 0.91
CA ALA A 15 11.59 -43.94 0.87
C ALA A 15 12.15 -42.98 -0.20
N SER A 16 11.54 -42.93 -1.38
CA SER A 16 11.92 -42.00 -2.46
C SER A 16 11.65 -40.55 -2.08
N LEU A 17 10.50 -40.28 -1.44
CA LEU A 17 10.19 -38.95 -0.91
C LEU A 17 11.20 -38.54 0.18
N ALA A 18 11.51 -39.43 1.13
CA ALA A 18 12.49 -39.15 2.17
C ALA A 18 13.88 -38.87 1.58
N THR A 19 14.31 -39.65 0.60
CA THR A 19 15.59 -39.46 -0.10
C THR A 19 15.64 -38.13 -0.85
N TYR A 20 14.57 -37.79 -1.57
CA TYR A 20 14.44 -36.50 -2.25
C TYR A 20 14.52 -35.33 -1.28
N TRP A 21 13.77 -35.37 -0.17
CA TRP A 21 13.76 -34.29 0.82
C TRP A 21 15.09 -34.18 1.55
N LEU A 22 15.76 -35.30 1.85
CA LEU A 22 17.10 -35.30 2.43
C LEU A 22 18.12 -34.70 1.45
N GLY A 23 18.08 -35.10 0.18
CA GLY A 23 18.93 -34.52 -0.87
C GLY A 23 18.70 -33.02 -1.04
N TRP A 24 17.44 -32.58 -1.04
CA TRP A 24 17.07 -31.17 -1.07
C TRP A 24 17.58 -30.40 0.16
N LEU A 25 17.48 -30.99 1.35
CA LEU A 25 17.99 -30.42 2.60
C LEU A 25 19.51 -30.21 2.54
N VAL A 26 20.26 -31.23 2.09
CA VAL A 26 21.71 -31.15 1.94
C VAL A 26 22.08 -30.08 0.92
N TYR A 27 21.44 -30.09 -0.26
CA TYR A 27 21.69 -29.11 -1.32
C TYR A 27 21.48 -27.67 -0.84
N THR A 28 20.33 -27.39 -0.24
CA THR A 28 19.94 -26.03 0.22
C THR A 28 20.84 -25.46 1.32
N LEU A 29 21.44 -26.32 2.14
CA LEU A 29 22.37 -25.94 3.21
C LEU A 29 23.82 -25.78 2.75
N THR A 30 24.24 -26.46 1.68
CA THR A 30 25.64 -26.54 1.29
C THR A 30 25.88 -25.91 -0.08
N PHE A 31 25.36 -26.52 -1.14
CA PHE A 31 25.66 -26.19 -2.53
C PHE A 31 24.76 -25.10 -3.13
N HIS A 32 23.64 -24.79 -2.48
CA HIS A 32 22.69 -23.81 -3.00
C HIS A 32 23.35 -22.43 -3.11
N PRO A 33 23.15 -21.67 -4.20
CA PRO A 33 23.86 -20.40 -4.42
C PRO A 33 23.66 -19.37 -3.30
N LEU A 34 22.50 -19.40 -2.64
CA LEU A 34 22.19 -18.57 -1.47
C LEU A 34 22.49 -19.22 -0.10
N SER A 35 23.27 -20.30 -0.03
CA SER A 35 23.54 -21.04 1.21
C SER A 35 24.28 -20.20 2.26
N LYS A 36 25.08 -19.23 1.82
CA LYS A 36 25.83 -18.30 2.67
C LYS A 36 24.95 -17.18 3.26
N ILE A 37 23.76 -16.94 2.71
CA ILE A 37 22.87 -15.89 3.20
C ILE A 37 22.08 -16.44 4.40
N PRO A 38 22.20 -15.82 5.58
CA PRO A 38 21.50 -16.29 6.77
C PRO A 38 20.00 -16.08 6.64
N GLY A 39 19.22 -16.75 7.48
CA GLY A 39 17.77 -16.62 7.51
C GLY A 39 17.13 -17.74 8.33
N PRO A 40 15.81 -17.66 8.54
CA PRO A 40 15.04 -18.71 9.22
C PRO A 40 15.31 -20.08 8.60
N TYR A 41 15.42 -21.11 9.43
CA TYR A 41 15.75 -22.45 8.95
C TYR A 41 14.77 -22.91 7.85
N LEU A 42 13.46 -22.86 8.12
CA LEU A 42 12.41 -23.25 7.16
C LEU A 42 12.43 -22.46 5.84
N ALA A 43 12.87 -21.19 5.87
CA ALA A 43 12.96 -20.33 4.70
C ALA A 43 14.06 -20.76 3.72
N ARG A 44 15.07 -21.50 4.18
CA ARG A 44 16.15 -22.01 3.32
C ARG A 44 15.70 -23.16 2.42
N PHE A 45 14.67 -23.90 2.85
CA PHE A 45 14.19 -25.12 2.18
C PHE A 45 12.86 -24.93 1.48
N SER A 46 12.00 -24.06 2.00
CA SER A 46 10.63 -23.92 1.55
C SER A 46 10.10 -22.50 1.76
N ARG A 47 9.02 -22.16 1.07
CA ARG A 47 8.29 -20.92 1.31
C ARG A 47 7.33 -21.01 2.51
N LEU A 48 7.31 -22.14 3.23
CA LEU A 48 6.40 -22.37 4.36
C LEU A 48 6.62 -21.34 5.48
N TRP A 49 7.86 -20.94 5.73
CA TRP A 49 8.14 -19.87 6.69
C TRP A 49 7.43 -18.57 6.29
N TYR A 50 7.61 -18.14 5.04
CA TYR A 50 7.03 -16.89 4.57
C TYR A 50 5.50 -16.98 4.52
N LEU A 51 4.94 -18.09 4.02
CA LEU A 51 3.50 -18.36 4.05
C LEU A 51 2.93 -18.30 5.47
N HIS A 52 3.62 -18.91 6.44
CA HIS A 52 3.21 -18.85 7.84
C HIS A 52 3.24 -17.42 8.39
N LYS A 53 4.24 -16.61 8.00
CA LYS A 53 4.32 -15.19 8.42
C LYS A 53 3.25 -14.31 7.79
N ILE A 54 2.86 -14.57 6.54
CA ILE A 54 1.69 -13.92 5.93
C ILE A 54 0.42 -14.35 6.66
N TRP A 55 0.30 -15.62 7.06
CA TRP A 55 -0.84 -16.13 7.82
C TRP A 55 -0.95 -15.55 9.24
N THR A 56 0.18 -15.28 9.90
CA THR A 56 0.21 -14.63 11.22
C THR A 56 0.18 -13.09 11.16
N GLU A 57 0.27 -12.53 9.95
CA GLU A 57 0.04 -11.10 9.66
C GLU A 57 0.97 -10.13 10.42
N ASP A 58 2.20 -10.57 10.69
CA ASP A 58 3.18 -9.87 11.54
C ASP A 58 4.64 -10.01 11.01
N VAL A 59 4.74 -10.17 9.69
CA VAL A 59 5.99 -10.37 8.95
C VAL A 59 7.02 -9.25 9.16
N GLU A 60 6.58 -7.99 9.27
CA GLU A 60 7.43 -6.84 9.48
C GLU A 60 8.21 -6.93 10.81
N LYS A 61 7.55 -7.39 11.89
CA LYS A 61 8.19 -7.57 13.20
C LYS A 61 9.29 -8.62 13.12
N HIS A 62 9.02 -9.70 12.38
CA HIS A 62 9.96 -10.79 12.19
C HIS A 62 11.14 -10.40 11.29
N GLU A 63 10.89 -9.72 10.17
CA GLU A 63 11.96 -9.25 9.29
C GLU A 63 12.86 -8.24 10.00
N ARG A 64 12.30 -7.29 10.77
CA ARG A 64 13.09 -6.37 11.61
C ARG A 64 13.99 -7.11 12.59
N ALA A 65 13.46 -8.09 13.31
CA ALA A 65 14.25 -8.89 14.25
C ALA A 65 15.34 -9.72 13.56
N LEU A 66 15.05 -10.27 12.38
CA LEU A 66 16.01 -11.04 11.60
C LEU A 66 17.14 -10.16 11.06
N HIS A 67 16.83 -8.98 10.53
CA HIS A 67 17.85 -8.03 10.08
C HIS A 67 18.71 -7.51 11.23
N ALA A 68 18.11 -7.23 12.40
CA ALA A 68 18.87 -6.87 13.60
C ALA A 68 19.87 -7.96 14.03
N LYS A 69 19.51 -9.24 13.83
CA LYS A 69 20.34 -10.39 14.21
C LYS A 69 21.39 -10.77 13.16
N HIS A 70 21.03 -10.70 11.87
CA HIS A 70 21.80 -11.30 10.78
C HIS A 70 22.44 -10.28 9.84
N GLY A 71 22.10 -9.00 9.98
CA GLY A 71 22.64 -7.93 9.16
C GLY A 71 21.80 -7.66 7.90
N PRO A 72 22.41 -7.08 6.85
CA PRO A 72 21.68 -6.43 5.76
C PRO A 72 20.97 -7.38 4.81
N LEU A 73 21.39 -8.65 4.72
CA LEU A 73 20.80 -9.64 3.82
C LEU A 73 20.27 -10.83 4.61
N ILE A 74 18.98 -11.14 4.43
CA ILE A 74 18.36 -12.34 4.98
C ILE A 74 17.60 -13.11 3.91
N ARG A 75 17.68 -14.44 3.94
CA ARG A 75 16.97 -15.35 3.04
C ARG A 75 15.60 -15.67 3.64
N ILE A 76 14.54 -15.16 3.01
CA ILE A 76 13.14 -15.29 3.46
C ILE A 76 12.37 -16.40 2.73
N ALA A 77 12.92 -16.89 1.61
CA ALA A 77 12.48 -18.10 0.93
C ALA A 77 13.65 -18.71 0.13
N PRO A 78 13.51 -19.92 -0.43
CA PRO A 78 14.62 -20.59 -1.10
C PRO A 78 15.23 -19.75 -2.20
N ASP A 79 14.40 -18.97 -2.88
CA ASP A 79 14.74 -18.14 -4.02
C ASP A 79 14.57 -16.63 -3.78
N GLU A 80 14.41 -16.19 -2.53
CA GLU A 80 14.09 -14.78 -2.21
C GLU A 80 14.85 -14.26 -1.00
N ILE A 81 15.41 -13.06 -1.15
CA ILE A 81 16.22 -12.35 -0.16
C ILE A 81 15.55 -11.02 0.18
N SER A 82 15.46 -10.72 1.47
CA SER A 82 15.16 -9.38 1.96
C SER A 82 16.46 -8.64 2.24
N CYS A 83 16.53 -7.40 1.79
CA CYS A 83 17.65 -6.48 2.01
C CYS A 83 17.19 -5.32 2.89
N SER A 84 18.00 -4.93 3.87
CA SER A 84 17.73 -3.77 4.73
C SER A 84 18.77 -2.66 4.58
N ASP A 85 19.69 -2.76 3.62
CA ASP A 85 20.77 -1.79 3.47
C ASP A 85 20.31 -0.59 2.62
N PRO A 86 20.31 0.64 3.16
CA PRO A 86 19.91 1.83 2.42
C PRO A 86 20.72 2.03 1.13
N GLU A 87 22.01 1.68 1.13
CA GLU A 87 22.88 1.79 -0.06
C GLU A 87 22.46 0.84 -1.19
N ALA A 88 21.79 -0.27 -0.88
CA ALA A 88 21.26 -1.19 -1.89
C ALA A 88 20.00 -0.66 -2.59
N PHE A 89 19.35 0.38 -2.05
CA PHE A 89 18.10 0.92 -2.58
C PHE A 89 18.20 1.29 -4.06
N ALA A 90 19.20 2.09 -4.44
CA ALA A 90 19.39 2.54 -5.82
C ALA A 90 19.78 1.39 -6.77
N THR A 91 20.43 0.35 -6.24
CA THR A 91 20.83 -0.84 -6.99
C THR A 91 19.64 -1.74 -7.32
N ILE A 92 18.68 -1.87 -6.40
CA ILE A 92 17.48 -2.71 -6.54
C ILE A 92 16.35 -1.95 -7.25
N TYR A 93 16.10 -0.69 -6.88
CA TYR A 93 15.01 0.16 -7.38
C TYR A 93 15.52 1.29 -8.27
N ARG A 94 16.04 0.91 -9.44
CA ARG A 94 16.71 1.82 -10.37
C ARG A 94 15.74 2.78 -11.06
N PHE A 95 16.25 3.97 -11.42
CA PHE A 95 15.55 4.95 -12.26
C PHE A 95 15.77 4.74 -13.76
N SER A 96 16.77 3.95 -14.13
CA SER A 96 17.06 3.52 -15.50
C SER A 96 17.42 2.03 -15.51
N ASN A 97 17.13 1.32 -16.60
CA ASN A 97 17.38 -0.13 -16.71
C ASN A 97 16.88 -0.90 -15.48
N ALA A 98 15.63 -0.62 -15.09
CA ALA A 98 15.06 -1.15 -13.86
C ALA A 98 14.86 -2.66 -13.96
N LEU A 99 14.96 -3.30 -12.80
CA LEU A 99 14.74 -4.74 -12.67
C LEU A 99 13.25 -5.07 -12.86
N ASP A 100 12.97 -6.19 -13.50
CA ASP A 100 11.61 -6.69 -13.63
C ASP A 100 11.04 -7.07 -12.26
N LYS A 101 9.72 -6.91 -12.08
CA LYS A 101 9.08 -7.32 -10.83
C LYS A 101 9.07 -8.85 -10.69
N GLY A 102 9.18 -9.31 -9.44
CA GLY A 102 9.10 -10.74 -9.10
C GLY A 102 7.71 -11.35 -9.31
N ARG A 103 7.59 -12.66 -9.08
CA ARG A 103 6.32 -13.41 -9.24
C ARG A 103 5.22 -13.07 -8.23
N PHE A 104 5.55 -12.32 -7.17
CA PHE A 104 4.60 -11.87 -6.15
C PHE A 104 3.42 -11.11 -6.76
N TYR A 105 3.67 -10.37 -7.84
CA TYR A 105 2.68 -9.50 -8.48
C TYR A 105 1.72 -10.24 -9.42
N GLU A 106 1.98 -11.50 -9.78
CA GLU A 106 1.18 -12.25 -10.75
C GLU A 106 -0.29 -12.42 -10.34
N PRO A 107 -0.61 -12.75 -9.06
CA PRO A 107 -2.01 -12.91 -8.64
C PRO A 107 -2.80 -11.60 -8.57
N TYR A 108 -2.12 -10.45 -8.61
CA TYR A 108 -2.76 -9.13 -8.67
C TYR A 108 -3.11 -8.73 -10.10
N ASN A 109 -2.64 -9.45 -11.11
CA ASN A 109 -2.91 -9.11 -12.50
C ASN A 109 -4.36 -9.39 -12.86
N THR A 110 -5.14 -8.32 -13.02
CA THR A 110 -6.53 -8.40 -13.47
C THR A 110 -6.57 -8.15 -14.97
N THR A 111 -6.93 -9.18 -15.75
CA THR A 111 -7.19 -9.04 -17.20
C THR A 111 -8.68 -9.09 -17.53
N GLY A 112 -9.54 -8.92 -16.52
CA GLY A 112 -11.00 -8.99 -16.67
C GLY A 112 -11.59 -7.78 -17.40
N PHE A 113 -11.00 -6.60 -17.23
CA PHE A 113 -11.40 -5.37 -17.91
C PHE A 113 -10.59 -5.12 -19.19
N SER A 114 -9.27 -5.27 -19.10
CA SER A 114 -8.35 -5.02 -20.21
C SER A 114 -7.46 -6.24 -20.52
N PRO A 115 -7.21 -6.57 -21.80
CA PRO A 115 -6.20 -7.55 -22.17
C PRO A 115 -4.77 -7.10 -21.80
N HIS A 116 -4.55 -5.80 -21.55
CA HIS A 116 -3.25 -5.27 -21.19
C HIS A 116 -2.88 -5.51 -19.72
N GLY A 117 -3.87 -5.74 -18.86
CA GLY A 117 -3.74 -5.75 -17.41
C GLY A 117 -3.50 -4.36 -16.83
N ASP A 118 -3.22 -4.30 -15.53
CA ASP A 118 -2.91 -3.06 -14.82
C ASP A 118 -1.39 -2.78 -14.74
N VAL A 119 -1.03 -1.52 -14.47
CA VAL A 119 0.38 -1.10 -14.33
C VAL A 119 1.02 -1.58 -13.01
N PHE A 120 0.24 -1.87 -11.97
CA PHE A 120 0.76 -2.32 -10.68
C PHE A 120 1.29 -3.77 -10.76
N SER A 121 0.60 -4.67 -11.44
CA SER A 121 0.99 -6.07 -11.58
C SER A 121 1.97 -6.32 -12.74
N CYS A 122 2.07 -5.38 -13.69
CA CYS A 122 2.92 -5.49 -14.87
C CYS A 122 4.39 -5.73 -14.51
N LYS A 123 4.88 -6.97 -14.75
CA LYS A 123 6.23 -7.37 -14.33
C LYS A 123 7.33 -6.73 -15.16
N ASN A 124 7.20 -6.78 -16.48
CA ASN A 124 8.21 -6.30 -17.41
C ASN A 124 8.32 -4.76 -17.38
N ASP A 125 9.52 -4.24 -17.14
CA ASP A 125 9.74 -2.80 -16.98
C ASP A 125 9.48 -2.00 -18.26
N LYS A 126 9.86 -2.53 -19.43
CA LYS A 126 9.61 -1.87 -20.71
C LYS A 126 8.11 -1.75 -20.99
N LYS A 127 7.36 -2.84 -20.86
CA LYS A 127 5.88 -2.83 -21.01
C LYS A 127 5.23 -1.90 -20.00
N HIS A 128 5.66 -1.96 -18.74
CA HIS A 128 5.17 -1.06 -17.70
C HIS A 128 5.41 0.41 -18.06
N GLY A 129 6.62 0.77 -18.49
CA GLY A 129 6.94 2.15 -18.89
C GLY A 129 6.09 2.64 -20.06
N GLN A 130 5.84 1.78 -21.06
CA GLN A 130 4.96 2.09 -22.19
C GLN A 130 3.52 2.35 -21.75
N ARG A 131 2.94 1.46 -20.93
CA ARG A 131 1.56 1.61 -20.44
C ARG A 131 1.40 2.78 -19.47
N ARG A 132 2.31 2.91 -18.50
CA ARG A 132 2.28 4.00 -17.51
C ARG A 132 2.33 5.38 -18.17
N ARG A 133 3.08 5.55 -19.25
CA ARG A 133 3.17 6.84 -19.97
C ARG A 133 1.82 7.32 -20.51
N ILE A 134 0.88 6.41 -20.78
CA ILE A 134 -0.45 6.77 -21.28
C ILE A 134 -1.20 7.59 -20.24
N THR A 135 -1.18 7.17 -18.97
CA THR A 135 -2.02 7.78 -17.91
C THR A 135 -1.24 8.62 -16.90
N SER A 136 0.10 8.56 -16.89
CA SER A 136 0.92 9.22 -15.85
C SER A 136 0.74 10.74 -15.73
N ASN A 137 0.37 11.45 -16.80
CA ASN A 137 0.10 12.88 -16.76
C ASN A 137 -1.15 13.21 -15.92
N ILE A 138 -2.15 12.33 -15.92
CA ILE A 138 -3.40 12.47 -15.15
C ILE A 138 -3.09 12.51 -13.66
N TYR A 139 -2.09 11.72 -13.22
CA TYR A 139 -1.63 11.66 -11.84
C TYR A 139 -0.57 12.71 -11.48
N SER A 140 -0.27 13.66 -12.38
CA SER A 140 0.66 14.75 -12.09
C SER A 140 0.08 15.69 -11.02
N MET A 141 0.94 16.34 -10.23
CA MET A 141 0.49 17.23 -9.15
C MET A 141 -0.47 18.31 -9.67
N THR A 142 -0.16 18.93 -10.82
CA THR A 142 -1.02 19.94 -11.45
C THR A 142 -2.41 19.42 -11.76
N ASN A 143 -2.52 18.22 -12.32
CA ASN A 143 -3.79 17.64 -12.74
C ASN A 143 -4.63 17.06 -11.60
N VAL A 144 -3.98 16.63 -10.51
CA VAL A 144 -4.71 16.22 -9.30
C VAL A 144 -5.17 17.47 -8.54
N ALA A 145 -4.35 18.52 -8.48
CA ALA A 145 -4.71 19.77 -7.83
C ALA A 145 -5.86 20.52 -8.53
N SER A 146 -6.08 20.31 -9.84
CA SER A 146 -7.26 20.87 -10.52
C SER A 146 -8.58 20.25 -10.05
N SER A 147 -8.54 19.10 -9.38
CA SER A 147 -9.71 18.38 -8.84
C SER A 147 -9.95 18.70 -7.36
N GLU A 148 -9.27 19.71 -6.81
CA GLU A 148 -9.32 20.06 -5.37
C GLU A 148 -10.74 20.34 -4.86
N GLU A 149 -11.62 20.91 -5.68
CA GLU A 149 -13.01 21.22 -5.30
C GLU A 149 -13.81 19.97 -4.90
N TYR A 150 -13.56 18.84 -5.56
CA TYR A 150 -14.26 17.58 -5.25
C TYR A 150 -13.73 16.96 -3.96
N ILE A 151 -12.43 17.14 -3.70
CA ILE A 151 -11.81 16.75 -2.42
C ILE A 151 -12.37 17.61 -1.27
N ASP A 152 -12.60 18.89 -1.52
CA ASP A 152 -13.18 19.81 -0.54
C ASP A 152 -14.60 19.42 -0.16
N SER A 153 -15.41 18.99 -1.13
CA SER A 153 -16.77 18.48 -0.86
C SER A 153 -16.78 17.33 0.16
N CYS A 154 -15.95 16.30 -0.05
CA CYS A 154 -15.83 15.19 0.90
C CYS A 154 -15.23 15.63 2.25
N SER A 155 -14.27 16.56 2.23
CA SER A 155 -13.60 17.05 3.45
C SER A 155 -14.56 17.84 4.34
N ASN A 156 -15.42 18.66 3.73
CA ASN A 156 -16.48 19.39 4.42
C ASN A 156 -17.52 18.44 5.00
N LEU A 157 -17.98 17.45 4.23
CA LEU A 157 -18.95 16.46 4.70
C LEU A 157 -18.39 15.66 5.89
N LEU A 158 -17.13 15.21 5.82
CA LEU A 158 -16.49 14.52 6.95
C LEU A 158 -16.39 15.44 8.17
N THR A 159 -15.98 16.70 7.96
CA THR A 159 -15.88 17.69 9.05
C THR A 159 -17.22 17.90 9.73
N GLU A 160 -18.32 17.99 8.97
CA GLU A 160 -19.68 18.10 9.50
C GLU A 160 -20.07 16.86 10.32
N ARG A 161 -19.83 15.66 9.78
CA ARG A 161 -20.13 14.39 10.48
C ARG A 161 -19.37 14.27 11.79
N LEU A 162 -18.10 14.68 11.82
CA LEU A 162 -17.30 14.69 13.06
C LEU A 162 -17.80 15.73 14.07
N GLY A 163 -18.36 16.85 13.62
CA GLY A 163 -19.03 17.84 14.48
C GLY A 163 -20.20 17.23 15.26
N GLN A 164 -20.98 16.36 14.63
CA GLN A 164 -22.09 15.64 15.30
C GLN A 164 -21.58 14.71 16.43
N PHE A 165 -20.39 14.12 16.28
CA PHE A 165 -19.75 13.38 17.38
C PHE A 165 -19.24 14.30 18.49
N ALA A 166 -18.69 15.46 18.12
CA ALA A 166 -18.25 16.46 19.08
C ALA A 166 -19.41 16.97 19.96
N ASP A 167 -20.55 17.29 19.34
CA ASP A 167 -21.75 17.78 20.02
C ASP A 167 -22.38 16.71 20.93
N SER A 168 -22.43 15.47 20.46
CA SER A 168 -23.06 14.37 21.20
C SER A 168 -22.15 13.73 22.25
N GLY A 169 -20.84 13.94 22.17
CA GLY A 169 -19.83 13.30 23.02
C GLY A 169 -19.72 11.77 22.84
N LYS A 170 -20.35 11.22 21.80
CA LYS A 170 -20.34 9.78 21.50
C LYS A 170 -18.95 9.33 21.02
N PRO A 171 -18.58 8.06 21.26
CA PRO A 171 -17.35 7.51 20.69
C PRO A 171 -17.42 7.51 19.16
N CYS A 172 -16.31 7.87 18.53
CA CYS A 172 -16.12 7.88 17.07
C CYS A 172 -14.92 6.98 16.73
N ASP A 173 -15.09 5.97 15.89
CA ASP A 173 -13.92 5.30 15.28
C ASP A 173 -13.41 6.15 14.12
N ILE A 174 -12.49 7.08 14.41
CA ILE A 174 -11.97 7.98 13.37
C ILE A 174 -11.25 7.21 12.27
N GLY A 175 -10.71 6.03 12.57
CA GLY A 175 -10.10 5.17 11.58
C GLY A 175 -11.09 4.68 10.52
N GLU A 176 -12.33 4.36 10.89
CA GLU A 176 -13.38 3.99 9.94
C GLU A 176 -13.83 5.19 9.09
N TRP A 177 -14.07 6.33 9.74
CA TRP A 177 -14.49 7.56 9.04
C TRP A 177 -13.46 8.06 8.04
N LEU A 178 -12.17 7.99 8.37
CA LEU A 178 -11.07 8.29 7.45
C LEU A 178 -10.99 7.28 6.30
N HIS A 179 -11.43 6.02 6.51
CA HIS A 179 -11.54 5.06 5.42
C HIS A 179 -12.64 5.47 4.43
N TRP A 180 -13.82 5.75 4.96
CA TRP A 180 -14.97 6.19 4.19
C TRP A 180 -14.68 7.44 3.39
N TYR A 181 -13.93 8.38 3.99
CA TYR A 181 -13.40 9.53 3.30
C TYR A 181 -12.59 9.17 2.06
N THR A 182 -11.56 8.32 2.21
CA THR A 182 -10.69 7.95 1.07
C THR A 182 -11.45 7.21 -0.03
N PHE A 183 -12.47 6.40 0.30
CA PHE A 183 -13.34 5.78 -0.70
C PHE A 183 -14.13 6.82 -1.49
N ASP A 184 -14.76 7.77 -0.80
CA ASP A 184 -15.57 8.80 -1.46
C ASP A 184 -14.71 9.75 -2.31
N ILE A 185 -13.46 10.03 -1.89
CA ILE A 185 -12.49 10.76 -2.72
C ILE A 185 -12.20 10.01 -4.01
N ILE A 186 -11.96 8.70 -3.96
CA ILE A 186 -11.77 7.91 -5.18
C ILE A 186 -13.02 7.93 -6.07
N GLY A 187 -14.21 7.87 -5.48
CA GLY A 187 -15.48 8.06 -6.19
C GLY A 187 -15.51 9.39 -6.96
N GLU A 188 -15.28 10.49 -6.25
CA GLU A 188 -15.28 11.84 -6.84
C GLU A 188 -14.24 11.99 -7.96
N LEU A 189 -13.03 11.46 -7.77
CA LEU A 189 -11.93 11.63 -8.71
C LEU A 189 -12.03 10.72 -9.94
N PHE A 190 -12.42 9.46 -9.77
CA PHE A 190 -12.37 8.45 -10.83
C PHE A 190 -13.72 8.06 -11.40
N TYR A 191 -14.82 8.37 -10.71
CA TYR A 191 -16.18 8.01 -11.12
C TYR A 191 -17.12 9.22 -11.22
N GLY A 192 -16.61 10.44 -10.99
CA GLY A 192 -17.35 11.69 -11.07
C GLY A 192 -18.38 11.91 -9.97
N ARG A 193 -18.39 11.05 -8.93
CA ARG A 193 -19.27 11.16 -7.76
C ARG A 193 -18.77 10.32 -6.59
N ALA A 194 -18.96 10.81 -5.36
CA ALA A 194 -18.78 10.01 -4.15
C ALA A 194 -19.65 8.74 -4.17
N PHE A 195 -19.17 7.69 -3.49
CA PHE A 195 -19.89 6.43 -3.37
C PHE A 195 -20.95 6.44 -2.26
N GLY A 196 -20.84 7.40 -1.32
CA GLY A 196 -21.78 7.61 -0.22
C GLY A 196 -21.36 6.94 1.09
N PHE A 197 -20.07 6.63 1.28
CA PHE A 197 -19.62 6.02 2.53
C PHE A 197 -19.72 6.99 3.72
N ILE A 198 -19.30 8.25 3.54
CA ILE A 198 -19.36 9.27 4.60
C ILE A 198 -20.82 9.62 4.90
N ASP A 199 -21.65 9.78 3.86
CA ASP A 199 -23.03 10.22 4.01
C ASP A 199 -23.88 9.20 4.77
N GLU A 200 -23.77 7.92 4.43
CA GLU A 200 -24.53 6.86 5.11
C GLU A 200 -23.82 6.33 6.37
N GLY A 201 -22.54 6.67 6.58
CA GLY A 201 -21.74 6.19 7.71
C GLY A 201 -21.64 4.66 7.76
N LYS A 202 -21.44 4.02 6.60
CA LYS A 202 -21.37 2.55 6.49
C LYS A 202 -20.52 2.08 5.31
N ASP A 203 -20.11 0.81 5.38
CA ASP A 203 -19.50 0.09 4.25
C ASP A 203 -20.51 -0.12 3.12
N GLN A 204 -20.31 0.58 2.01
CA GLN A 204 -21.19 0.48 0.84
C GLN A 204 -21.00 -0.87 0.16
N ASN A 205 -22.11 -1.60 0.01
CA ASN A 205 -22.16 -2.88 -0.72
C ASN A 205 -21.16 -3.95 -0.21
N ASP A 206 -20.79 -3.91 1.08
CA ASP A 206 -19.75 -4.75 1.70
C ASP A 206 -18.38 -4.65 0.95
N TRP A 207 -18.03 -3.50 0.37
CA TRP A 207 -16.80 -3.34 -0.42
C TRP A 207 -15.54 -3.43 0.45
N ILE A 208 -15.50 -2.72 1.57
CA ILE A 208 -14.37 -2.77 2.51
C ILE A 208 -14.23 -4.21 3.00
N LYS A 209 -15.30 -4.80 3.54
CA LYS A 209 -15.30 -6.19 4.01
C LYS A 209 -14.86 -7.21 2.94
N SER A 210 -15.17 -6.95 1.67
CA SER A 210 -14.73 -7.80 0.55
C SER A 210 -13.23 -7.66 0.31
N LEU A 211 -12.71 -6.43 0.31
CA LEU A 211 -11.27 -6.16 0.18
C LEU A 211 -10.47 -6.75 1.35
N ASP A 212 -11.00 -6.66 2.57
CA ASP A 212 -10.39 -7.19 3.80
C ASP A 212 -10.17 -8.69 3.76
N LYS A 213 -10.99 -9.41 2.99
CA LYS A 213 -10.82 -10.85 2.75
C LYS A 213 -9.98 -11.14 1.51
N MET A 214 -10.11 -10.30 0.48
CA MET A 214 -9.43 -10.48 -0.80
C MET A 214 -7.92 -10.24 -0.69
N ILE A 215 -7.49 -9.14 -0.06
CA ILE A 215 -6.09 -8.72 -0.03
C ILE A 215 -5.18 -9.75 0.66
N PRO A 216 -5.50 -10.26 1.87
CA PRO A 216 -4.73 -11.33 2.48
C PRO A 216 -4.61 -12.57 1.60
N PHE A 217 -5.70 -12.95 0.92
CA PHE A 217 -5.72 -14.10 0.03
C PHE A 217 -4.82 -13.90 -1.20
N VAL A 218 -4.90 -12.75 -1.87
CA VAL A 218 -4.05 -12.44 -3.04
C VAL A 218 -2.58 -12.34 -2.62
N CYS A 219 -2.30 -11.77 -1.44
CA CYS A 219 -0.96 -11.73 -0.85
C CYS A 219 -0.40 -13.15 -0.62
N LEU A 220 -1.19 -14.03 -0.01
CA LEU A 220 -0.85 -15.44 0.21
C LEU A 220 -0.53 -16.14 -1.13
N MET A 221 -1.37 -15.93 -2.14
CA MET A 221 -1.14 -16.46 -3.49
C MET A 221 0.14 -15.91 -4.13
N GLY A 222 0.45 -14.63 -3.89
CA GLY A 222 1.66 -13.97 -4.38
C GLY A 222 2.92 -14.62 -3.80
N VAL A 223 2.90 -14.92 -2.51
CA VAL A 223 4.00 -15.58 -1.78
C VAL A 223 4.04 -17.09 -2.04
N ALA A 224 2.93 -17.74 -2.38
CA ALA A 224 2.89 -19.18 -2.61
C ALA A 224 3.73 -19.61 -3.83
N PRO A 225 4.36 -20.81 -3.78
CA PRO A 225 4.95 -21.43 -4.96
C PRO A 225 3.92 -21.57 -6.09
N PRO A 226 4.25 -21.24 -7.35
CA PRO A 226 3.31 -21.30 -8.47
C PRO A 226 2.62 -22.66 -8.62
N ILE A 227 3.34 -23.75 -8.36
CA ILE A 227 2.81 -25.12 -8.44
C ILE A 227 1.70 -25.42 -7.43
N LEU A 228 1.67 -24.71 -6.28
CA LEU A 228 0.64 -24.88 -5.26
C LEU A 228 -0.56 -23.96 -5.45
N ARG A 229 -0.43 -22.89 -6.27
CA ARG A 229 -1.50 -21.90 -6.48
C ARG A 229 -2.81 -22.53 -6.99
N PRO A 230 -2.82 -23.47 -7.96
CA PRO A 230 -4.07 -24.11 -8.41
C PRO A 230 -4.77 -24.87 -7.27
N LEU A 231 -4.02 -25.54 -6.39
CA LEU A 231 -4.58 -26.26 -5.25
C LEU A 231 -5.17 -25.32 -4.20
N ILE A 232 -4.46 -24.23 -3.88
CA ILE A 232 -4.96 -23.18 -2.97
C ILE A 232 -6.23 -22.54 -3.56
N GLY A 233 -6.22 -22.24 -4.86
CA GLY A 233 -7.38 -21.72 -5.59
C GLY A 233 -8.57 -22.69 -5.62
N LEU A 234 -8.34 -23.99 -5.77
CA LEU A 234 -9.41 -24.99 -5.70
C LEU A 234 -10.07 -25.01 -4.30
N GLY A 235 -9.27 -24.88 -3.25
CA GLY A 235 -9.77 -24.76 -1.87
C GLY A 235 -10.69 -23.55 -1.66
N THR A 236 -10.48 -22.45 -2.39
CA THR A 236 -11.42 -21.31 -2.35
C THR A 236 -12.69 -21.57 -3.17
N MET A 237 -12.64 -22.39 -4.23
CA MET A 237 -13.84 -22.73 -4.99
C MET A 237 -14.88 -23.48 -4.16
N ILE A 238 -14.44 -24.37 -3.28
CA ILE A 238 -15.31 -25.24 -2.46
C ILE A 238 -15.65 -24.67 -1.07
N SER A 239 -14.92 -23.65 -0.59
CA SER A 239 -15.16 -23.06 0.73
C SER A 239 -16.17 -21.92 0.70
N SER A 240 -16.93 -21.77 1.79
CA SER A 240 -17.84 -20.64 2.01
C SER A 240 -17.09 -19.30 1.98
N ALA A 241 -15.94 -19.22 2.64
CA ALA A 241 -15.07 -18.04 2.63
C ALA A 241 -14.64 -17.64 1.21
N GLY A 242 -14.25 -18.60 0.37
CA GLY A 242 -13.88 -18.32 -1.01
C GLY A 242 -15.06 -17.90 -1.89
N LYS A 243 -16.26 -18.43 -1.64
CA LYS A 243 -17.50 -17.97 -2.30
C LYS A 243 -17.79 -16.49 -2.00
N GLU A 244 -17.64 -16.08 -0.74
CA GLU A 244 -17.82 -14.68 -0.33
C GLU A 244 -16.79 -13.76 -1.00
N ILE A 245 -15.51 -14.17 -1.05
CA ILE A 245 -14.47 -13.39 -1.75
C ILE A 245 -14.84 -13.20 -3.23
N ARG A 246 -15.21 -14.29 -3.94
CA ARG A 246 -15.58 -14.19 -5.36
C ARG A 246 -16.79 -13.29 -5.59
N LYS A 247 -17.81 -13.39 -4.72
CA LYS A 247 -19.00 -12.53 -4.79
C LYS A 247 -18.63 -11.06 -4.59
N GLY A 248 -17.77 -10.76 -3.61
CA GLY A 248 -17.26 -9.42 -3.34
C GLY A 248 -16.47 -8.83 -4.52
N VAL A 249 -15.48 -9.58 -5.04
CA VAL A 249 -14.70 -9.18 -6.23
C VAL A 249 -15.63 -8.86 -7.41
N LYS A 250 -16.59 -9.75 -7.67
CA LYS A 250 -17.55 -9.57 -8.77
C LYS A 250 -18.41 -8.32 -8.55
N ASN A 251 -18.94 -8.13 -7.35
CA ASN A 251 -19.77 -6.97 -7.01
C ASN A 251 -19.02 -5.64 -7.20
N ILE A 252 -17.79 -5.54 -6.68
CA ILE A 252 -16.95 -4.34 -6.84
C ILE A 252 -16.66 -4.11 -8.33
N GLY A 253 -16.28 -5.15 -9.07
CA GLY A 253 -15.95 -5.04 -10.49
C GLY A 253 -17.14 -4.62 -11.36
N GLU A 254 -18.30 -5.23 -11.16
CA GLU A 254 -19.54 -4.89 -11.87
C GLU A 254 -20.00 -3.46 -11.53
N SER A 255 -19.93 -3.09 -10.25
CA SER A 255 -20.27 -1.73 -9.82
C SER A 255 -19.31 -0.70 -10.40
N SER A 256 -18.00 -0.98 -10.39
CA SER A 256 -16.99 -0.11 -11.00
C SER A 256 -17.25 0.09 -12.50
N SER A 257 -17.49 -0.99 -13.26
CA SER A 257 -17.81 -0.89 -14.69
C SER A 257 -19.09 -0.08 -14.93
N ARG A 258 -20.15 -0.33 -14.14
CA ARG A 258 -21.41 0.40 -14.25
C ARG A 258 -21.22 1.89 -13.99
N LEU A 259 -20.58 2.26 -12.88
CA LEU A 259 -20.34 3.66 -12.51
C LEU A 259 -19.45 4.37 -13.55
N MET A 260 -18.43 3.71 -14.11
CA MET A 260 -17.63 4.29 -15.18
C MET A 260 -18.42 4.54 -16.46
N LYS A 261 -19.34 3.64 -16.83
CA LYS A 261 -20.21 3.84 -17.98
C LYS A 261 -21.19 4.97 -17.77
N GLU A 262 -21.77 5.08 -16.56
CA GLU A 262 -22.65 6.19 -16.18
C GLU A 262 -21.90 7.53 -16.26
N ALA A 263 -20.71 7.61 -15.65
CA ALA A 263 -19.87 8.81 -15.69
C ALA A 263 -19.47 9.21 -17.11
N TYR A 264 -19.12 8.23 -17.96
CA TYR A 264 -18.81 8.50 -19.36
C TYR A 264 -20.05 8.97 -20.14
N ALA A 265 -21.23 8.39 -19.89
CA ALA A 265 -22.46 8.80 -20.57
C ALA A 265 -22.84 10.26 -20.24
N SER A 266 -22.70 10.68 -18.98
CA SER A 266 -23.04 12.04 -18.54
C SER A 266 -21.93 13.08 -18.75
N ARG A 267 -20.77 12.68 -19.29
CA ARG A 267 -19.55 13.51 -19.30
C ARG A 267 -19.67 14.86 -20.01
N ILE A 268 -20.57 14.95 -21.00
CA ILE A 268 -20.81 16.18 -21.78
C ILE A 268 -21.82 17.09 -21.07
N GLU A 269 -22.83 16.51 -20.43
CA GLU A 269 -23.93 17.23 -19.79
C GLU A 269 -23.52 17.83 -18.43
N ALA A 270 -22.62 17.14 -17.72
CA ALA A 270 -22.06 17.57 -16.44
C ALA A 270 -20.52 17.62 -16.53
N PRO A 271 -19.95 18.63 -17.19
CA PRO A 271 -18.50 18.75 -17.35
C PRO A 271 -17.82 18.93 -16.00
N ARG A 272 -16.77 18.15 -15.77
CA ARG A 272 -15.95 18.15 -14.55
C ARG A 272 -14.47 18.22 -14.90
N THR A 273 -13.64 18.58 -13.94
CA THR A 273 -12.17 18.65 -14.09
C THR A 273 -11.45 17.54 -13.33
N ASP A 274 -12.19 16.49 -12.97
CA ASP A 274 -11.70 15.32 -12.27
C ASP A 274 -10.80 14.41 -13.13
N MET A 275 -10.28 13.35 -12.51
CA MET A 275 -9.39 12.41 -13.20
C MET A 275 -10.16 11.53 -14.20
N ALA A 276 -11.44 11.21 -13.94
CA ALA A 276 -12.28 10.46 -14.87
C ALA A 276 -12.38 11.18 -16.22
N GLN A 277 -12.64 12.48 -16.21
CA GLN A 277 -12.74 13.31 -17.41
C GLN A 277 -11.41 13.40 -18.17
N GLN A 278 -10.30 13.45 -17.44
CA GLN A 278 -8.98 13.41 -18.05
C GLN A 278 -8.69 12.05 -18.71
N ILE A 279 -9.10 10.94 -18.08
CA ILE A 279 -9.00 9.58 -18.65
C ILE A 279 -9.86 9.48 -19.93
N PHE A 280 -11.09 9.98 -19.89
CA PHE A 280 -11.99 9.99 -21.06
C PHE A 280 -11.41 10.81 -22.20
N SER A 281 -10.89 12.01 -21.92
CA SER A 281 -10.26 12.84 -22.95
C SER A 281 -9.06 12.15 -23.59
N ASN A 282 -8.28 11.42 -22.80
CA ASN A 282 -7.14 10.66 -23.32
C ASN A 282 -7.59 9.46 -24.17
N PHE A 283 -8.63 8.75 -23.73
CA PHE A 283 -9.28 7.68 -24.49
C PHE A 283 -9.79 8.18 -25.85
N GLU A 284 -10.55 9.26 -25.87
CA GLU A 284 -11.14 9.82 -27.09
C GLU A 284 -10.09 10.36 -28.06
N LYS A 285 -9.05 11.04 -27.56
CA LYS A 285 -8.04 11.70 -28.41
C LYS A 285 -6.90 10.78 -28.85
N ASN A 286 -6.49 9.84 -27.99
CA ASN A 286 -5.28 9.06 -28.20
C ASN A 286 -5.52 7.54 -28.23
N GLY A 287 -6.74 7.07 -27.98
CA GLY A 287 -7.08 5.66 -27.79
C GLY A 287 -6.57 4.75 -28.90
N GLU A 288 -6.92 5.05 -30.15
CA GLU A 288 -6.53 4.25 -31.31
C GLU A 288 -5.00 4.21 -31.49
N ARG A 289 -4.35 5.37 -31.39
CA ARG A 289 -2.89 5.50 -31.59
C ARG A 289 -2.08 4.78 -30.52
N MET A 290 -2.58 4.71 -29.29
CA MET A 290 -1.86 4.17 -28.13
C MET A 290 -2.31 2.77 -27.71
N ASP A 291 -3.24 2.15 -28.45
CA ASP A 291 -3.93 0.92 -28.04
C ASP A 291 -4.48 1.04 -26.61
N PHE A 292 -5.17 2.15 -26.34
CA PHE A 292 -5.83 2.44 -25.07
C PHE A 292 -7.34 2.34 -25.27
N ARG A 293 -7.91 1.21 -24.83
CA ARG A 293 -9.29 0.80 -25.11
C ARG A 293 -10.21 1.12 -23.94
N TRP A 294 -11.52 0.99 -24.13
CA TRP A 294 -12.50 1.16 -23.04
C TRP A 294 -12.19 0.27 -21.84
N GLY A 295 -11.76 -0.98 -22.07
CA GLY A 295 -11.33 -1.87 -21.00
C GLY A 295 -10.15 -1.34 -20.18
N ASP A 296 -9.26 -0.55 -20.79
CA ASP A 296 -8.18 0.13 -20.06
C ASP A 296 -8.69 1.29 -19.20
N VAL A 297 -9.70 2.02 -19.68
CA VAL A 297 -10.39 3.07 -18.89
C VAL A 297 -11.00 2.46 -17.63
N GLU A 298 -11.74 1.36 -17.77
CA GLU A 298 -12.32 0.64 -16.62
C GLU A 298 -11.23 0.09 -15.69
N GLN A 299 -10.14 -0.43 -16.25
CA GLN A 299 -9.03 -1.00 -15.48
C GLN A 299 -8.29 0.05 -14.65
N GLU A 300 -8.12 1.27 -15.17
CA GLU A 300 -7.45 2.36 -14.43
C GLU A 300 -8.28 2.82 -13.23
N SER A 301 -9.58 3.04 -13.40
CA SER A 301 -10.47 3.41 -12.27
C SER A 301 -10.60 2.28 -11.25
N TYR A 302 -10.74 1.03 -11.69
CA TYR A 302 -10.76 -0.13 -10.80
C TYR A 302 -9.45 -0.27 -10.01
N GLY A 303 -8.30 -0.03 -10.65
CA GLY A 303 -6.99 -0.02 -9.99
C GLY A 303 -6.87 1.08 -8.93
N ALA A 304 -7.40 2.28 -9.21
CA ALA A 304 -7.43 3.39 -8.27
C ALA A 304 -8.29 3.09 -7.03
N LEU A 305 -9.46 2.47 -7.21
CA LEU A 305 -10.34 2.03 -6.11
C LEU A 305 -9.64 1.05 -5.16
N PHE A 306 -8.93 0.06 -5.71
CA PHE A 306 -8.21 -0.94 -4.91
C PHE A 306 -6.98 -0.38 -4.20
N ALA A 307 -6.21 0.49 -4.86
CA ALA A 307 -4.94 0.98 -4.34
C ALA A 307 -5.07 2.23 -3.47
N GLY A 308 -5.95 3.16 -3.83
CA GLY A 308 -6.03 4.50 -3.23
C GLY A 308 -6.73 4.53 -1.87
N SER A 309 -7.82 3.77 -1.73
CA SER A 309 -8.69 3.83 -0.54
C SER A 309 -7.95 3.35 0.73
N ASP A 310 -7.52 2.09 0.75
CA ASP A 310 -6.87 1.50 1.93
C ASP A 310 -5.59 2.23 2.35
N THR A 311 -4.72 2.56 1.37
CA THR A 311 -3.35 3.02 1.66
C THR A 311 -3.33 4.46 2.17
N THR A 312 -4.17 5.34 1.64
CA THR A 312 -4.31 6.69 2.18
C THR A 312 -4.97 6.66 3.56
N ALA A 313 -5.95 5.78 3.78
CA ALA A 313 -6.58 5.63 5.10
C ALA A 313 -5.57 5.14 6.15
N ILE A 314 -4.67 4.21 5.79
CA ILE A 314 -3.54 3.78 6.62
C ILE A 314 -2.64 4.96 7.03
N ALA A 315 -2.37 5.88 6.11
CA ALA A 315 -1.55 7.06 6.38
C ALA A 315 -2.25 8.05 7.34
N PHE A 316 -3.54 8.32 7.14
CA PHE A 316 -4.31 9.15 8.08
C PHE A 316 -4.37 8.53 9.47
N ARG A 317 -4.67 7.22 9.55
CA ARG A 317 -4.67 6.47 10.82
C ARG A 317 -3.34 6.57 11.54
N SER A 318 -2.23 6.40 10.83
CA SER A 318 -0.88 6.57 11.38
C SER A 318 -0.70 7.99 11.95
N LEU A 319 -1.03 9.02 11.18
CA LEU A 319 -0.89 10.40 11.58
C LEU A 319 -1.67 10.71 12.87
N PHE A 320 -2.98 10.47 12.88
CA PHE A 320 -3.82 10.79 14.04
C PHE A 320 -3.47 9.92 15.25
N TYR A 321 -3.20 8.63 15.07
CA TYR A 321 -2.82 7.76 16.19
C TYR A 321 -1.56 8.24 16.90
N HIS A 322 -0.53 8.63 16.12
CA HIS A 322 0.74 9.08 16.68
C HIS A 322 0.65 10.50 17.26
N LEU A 323 -0.13 11.40 16.66
CA LEU A 323 -0.40 12.72 17.23
C LEU A 323 -1.14 12.61 18.57
N ILE A 324 -2.20 11.80 18.67
CA ILE A 324 -2.95 11.61 19.93
C ILE A 324 -2.03 11.02 21.03
N HIS A 325 -1.06 10.19 20.67
CA HIS A 325 -0.06 9.65 21.60
C HIS A 325 1.07 10.62 21.96
N ASN A 326 1.27 11.69 21.18
CA ASN A 326 2.33 12.66 21.37
C ASN A 326 1.72 14.08 21.52
N PRO A 327 1.27 14.44 22.75
CA PRO A 327 0.60 15.72 23.00
C PRO A 327 1.45 16.94 22.67
N GLU A 328 2.78 16.85 22.79
CA GLU A 328 3.70 17.94 22.46
C GLU A 328 3.69 18.22 20.95
N ALA A 329 3.87 17.18 20.14
CA ALA A 329 3.79 17.30 18.69
C ALA A 329 2.40 17.74 18.23
N TYR A 330 1.34 17.20 18.83
CA TYR A 330 -0.03 17.59 18.49
C TYR A 330 -0.26 19.07 18.78
N SER A 331 0.08 19.56 19.97
CA SER A 331 -0.15 20.97 20.31
C SER A 331 0.75 21.94 19.56
N ARG A 332 1.96 21.54 19.16
CA ARG A 332 2.77 22.34 18.24
C ARG A 332 2.16 22.43 16.85
N LEU A 333 1.58 21.33 16.34
CA LEU A 333 0.89 21.32 15.06
C LEU A 333 -0.39 22.18 15.12
N GLU A 334 -1.18 22.08 16.19
CA GLU A 334 -2.33 22.96 16.45
C GLU A 334 -1.91 24.45 16.37
N MET A 335 -0.85 24.85 17.09
CA MET A 335 -0.35 26.23 17.09
C MET A 335 0.11 26.72 15.72
N GLU A 336 0.80 25.87 14.93
CA GLU A 336 1.23 26.23 13.57
C GLU A 336 0.02 26.49 12.67
N ILE A 337 -1.00 25.62 12.75
CA ILE A 337 -2.21 25.73 11.94
C ILE A 337 -3.03 26.95 12.35
N ASP A 338 -3.24 27.17 13.65
CA ASP A 338 -4.01 28.31 14.15
C ASP A 338 -3.38 29.63 13.70
N ARG A 339 -2.06 29.77 13.92
CA ARG A 339 -1.32 30.95 13.48
C ARG A 339 -1.39 31.16 11.97
N ALA A 340 -1.28 30.09 11.18
CA ALA A 340 -1.38 30.21 9.73
C ALA A 340 -2.77 30.67 9.27
N VAL A 341 -3.83 30.29 9.97
CA VAL A 341 -5.19 30.80 9.73
C VAL A 341 -5.30 32.27 10.12
N ASP A 342 -4.83 32.63 11.32
CA ASP A 342 -4.92 34.00 11.84
C ASP A 342 -4.11 35.00 10.99
N ASP A 343 -2.95 34.56 10.49
CA ASP A 343 -2.09 35.32 9.57
C ASP A 343 -2.64 35.34 8.11
N GLY A 344 -3.77 34.67 7.83
CA GLY A 344 -4.40 34.60 6.50
C GLY A 344 -3.61 33.76 5.48
N LEU A 345 -2.68 32.93 5.94
CA LEU A 345 -1.82 32.07 5.12
C LEU A 345 -2.48 30.73 4.77
N LEU A 346 -3.47 30.30 5.55
CA LEU A 346 -4.21 29.05 5.37
C LEU A 346 -5.72 29.30 5.36
N SER A 347 -6.42 28.89 4.29
CA SER A 347 -7.88 28.92 4.24
C SER A 347 -8.50 27.65 4.84
N MET A 348 -9.81 27.68 5.08
CA MET A 348 -10.61 26.51 5.45
C MET A 348 -11.82 26.41 4.48
N PRO A 349 -11.91 25.38 3.62
CA PRO A 349 -10.96 24.28 3.45
C PRO A 349 -9.58 24.76 2.97
N ALA A 350 -8.54 24.03 3.36
CA ALA A 350 -7.16 24.34 3.02
C ALA A 350 -6.86 23.97 1.58
N THR A 351 -6.26 24.86 0.79
CA THR A 351 -5.71 24.45 -0.51
C THR A 351 -4.42 23.66 -0.31
N TYR A 352 -4.11 22.74 -1.23
CA TYR A 352 -2.85 21.99 -1.15
C TYR A 352 -1.63 22.92 -1.14
N LYS A 353 -1.67 23.96 -1.99
CA LYS A 353 -0.59 24.95 -2.12
C LYS A 353 -0.28 25.68 -0.82
N GLN A 354 -1.30 26.01 -0.03
CA GLN A 354 -1.13 26.64 1.28
C GLN A 354 -0.63 25.64 2.31
N ALA A 355 -1.26 24.46 2.38
CA ALA A 355 -0.95 23.44 3.37
C ALA A 355 0.52 22.99 3.34
N ILE A 356 1.13 22.87 2.15
CA ILE A 356 2.55 22.50 2.03
C ILE A 356 3.54 23.59 2.48
N GLN A 357 3.06 24.81 2.76
CA GLN A 357 3.89 25.87 3.34
C GLN A 357 4.00 25.76 4.86
N LEU A 358 3.26 24.85 5.50
CA LEU A 358 3.31 24.59 6.93
C LEU A 358 4.38 23.52 7.19
N PRO A 359 5.60 23.90 7.64
CA PRO A 359 6.71 22.96 7.72
C PRO A 359 6.48 21.86 8.75
N TYR A 360 5.83 22.15 9.88
CA TYR A 360 5.58 21.15 10.92
C TYR A 360 4.46 20.18 10.54
N LEU A 361 3.41 20.64 9.84
CA LEU A 361 2.42 19.77 9.19
C LEU A 361 3.09 18.79 8.22
N CYS A 362 3.94 19.31 7.32
CA CYS A 362 4.71 18.50 6.38
C CYS A 362 5.58 17.47 7.10
N ALA A 363 6.25 17.88 8.18
CA ALA A 363 7.06 17.00 9.02
C ALA A 363 6.24 15.89 9.70
N CYS A 364 5.06 16.20 10.23
CA CYS A 364 4.15 15.23 10.84
C CYS A 364 3.66 14.19 9.83
N ILE A 365 3.25 14.64 8.64
CA ILE A 365 2.80 13.74 7.56
C ILE A 365 3.95 12.84 7.09
N LYS A 366 5.14 13.40 6.88
CA LYS A 366 6.34 12.60 6.52
C LYS A 366 6.66 11.57 7.59
N GLU A 367 6.64 11.95 8.87
CA GLU A 367 6.93 11.02 9.95
C GLU A 367 5.87 9.92 10.08
N ALA A 368 4.59 10.24 9.86
CA ALA A 368 3.50 9.27 9.86
C ALA A 368 3.66 8.22 8.75
N LEU A 369 4.03 8.67 7.54
CA LEU A 369 4.34 7.80 6.40
C LEU A 369 5.62 6.98 6.64
N ARG A 370 6.58 7.49 7.42
CA ARG A 370 7.85 6.81 7.72
C ARG A 370 7.62 5.70 8.73
N ILE A 371 7.04 6.02 9.89
CA ILE A 371 6.88 5.07 11.00
C ILE A 371 5.86 3.98 10.66
N TRP A 372 4.89 4.28 9.80
CA TRP A 372 3.88 3.33 9.35
C TRP A 372 3.65 3.45 7.84
N PRO A 373 4.55 2.89 7.00
CA PRO A 373 4.35 2.91 5.56
C PRO A 373 3.14 2.04 5.19
N GLY A 374 2.42 2.42 4.12
CA GLY A 374 1.22 1.71 3.67
C GLY A 374 1.49 0.26 3.28
N ALA A 375 2.51 0.04 2.44
CA ALA A 375 2.99 -1.29 2.08
C ALA A 375 4.17 -1.70 2.98
N GLN A 376 4.04 -2.85 3.67
CA GLN A 376 5.00 -3.35 4.66
C GLN A 376 5.50 -4.77 4.36
N LEU A 377 5.57 -5.10 3.08
CA LEU A 377 6.34 -6.24 2.58
C LEU A 377 7.48 -5.76 1.70
N SER A 378 8.45 -6.65 1.50
CA SER A 378 9.45 -6.49 0.46
C SER A 378 8.77 -6.21 -0.89
N LEU A 379 9.32 -5.27 -1.68
CA LEU A 379 8.87 -5.02 -3.05
C LEU A 379 9.77 -5.79 -4.02
N PRO A 380 9.44 -7.04 -4.40
CA PRO A 380 10.39 -7.96 -5.02
C PRO A 380 10.75 -7.58 -6.46
N ARG A 381 12.02 -7.75 -6.79
CA ARG A 381 12.62 -7.61 -8.12
C ARG A 381 13.37 -8.89 -8.48
N THR A 382 13.28 -9.27 -9.74
CA THR A 382 14.01 -10.41 -10.28
C THR A 382 15.43 -9.98 -10.63
N VAL A 383 16.41 -10.72 -10.13
CA VAL A 383 17.83 -10.52 -10.45
C VAL A 383 18.05 -10.88 -11.93
N PRO A 384 18.72 -10.03 -12.73
CA PRO A 384 18.90 -10.25 -14.16
C PRO A 384 19.79 -11.46 -14.43
N PRO A 385 19.80 -12.02 -15.66
CA PRO A 385 20.57 -13.22 -15.99
C PRO A 385 22.06 -13.15 -15.58
N ASP A 386 22.69 -11.98 -15.73
CA ASP A 386 24.10 -11.75 -15.40
C ASP A 386 24.39 -11.69 -13.88
N GLY A 387 23.35 -11.78 -13.05
CA GLY A 387 23.44 -11.64 -11.61
C GLY A 387 23.51 -10.19 -11.13
N LEU A 388 23.64 -10.01 -9.82
CA LEU A 388 23.74 -8.70 -9.18
C LEU A 388 24.49 -8.79 -7.86
N THR A 389 25.47 -7.92 -7.65
CA THR A 389 26.16 -7.81 -6.36
C THR A 389 25.40 -6.85 -5.44
N ILE A 390 25.02 -7.31 -4.26
CA ILE A 390 24.29 -6.55 -3.25
C ILE A 390 24.98 -6.76 -1.91
N CYS A 391 25.30 -5.68 -1.19
CA CYS A 391 26.02 -5.75 0.10
C CYS A 391 27.28 -6.65 0.05
N GLY A 392 28.05 -6.57 -1.04
CA GLY A 392 29.26 -7.38 -1.27
C GLY A 392 29.03 -8.86 -1.61
N GLN A 393 27.78 -9.33 -1.72
CA GLN A 393 27.43 -10.70 -2.09
C GLN A 393 26.92 -10.77 -3.53
N PHE A 394 27.45 -11.68 -4.34
CA PHE A 394 26.95 -11.93 -5.69
C PHE A 394 25.69 -12.79 -5.64
N ILE A 395 24.59 -12.27 -6.18
CA ILE A 395 23.32 -12.97 -6.30
C ILE A 395 23.15 -13.41 -7.76
N PRO A 396 22.97 -14.72 -8.05
CA PRO A 396 22.79 -15.17 -9.43
C PRO A 396 21.47 -14.71 -10.05
N GLY A 397 21.38 -14.77 -11.37
CA GLY A 397 20.15 -14.48 -12.10
C GLY A 397 18.99 -15.43 -11.76
N GLY A 398 17.76 -14.92 -11.85
CA GLY A 398 16.53 -15.66 -11.58
C GLY A 398 16.08 -15.69 -10.12
N TYR A 399 16.94 -15.28 -9.18
CA TYR A 399 16.57 -15.07 -7.78
C TYR A 399 15.78 -13.76 -7.60
N VAL A 400 15.16 -13.62 -6.44
CA VAL A 400 14.36 -12.44 -6.09
C VAL A 400 15.00 -11.68 -4.93
N VAL A 401 15.03 -10.35 -5.04
CA VAL A 401 15.49 -9.46 -3.97
C VAL A 401 14.53 -8.28 -3.83
N GLY A 402 14.36 -7.78 -2.61
CA GLY A 402 13.67 -6.52 -2.37
C GLY A 402 13.98 -5.97 -0.99
N ILE A 403 13.46 -4.78 -0.71
CA ILE A 403 13.55 -4.09 0.56
C ILE A 403 12.14 -3.90 1.08
N ASN A 404 11.96 -4.16 2.37
CA ASN A 404 10.74 -3.87 3.10
C ASN A 404 10.84 -2.47 3.73
N ALA A 405 9.90 -1.58 3.40
CA ALA A 405 9.85 -0.22 3.97
C ALA A 405 9.74 -0.25 5.50
N ALA A 406 8.99 -1.22 6.06
CA ALA A 406 8.85 -1.40 7.51
C ALA A 406 10.14 -1.86 8.21
N VAL A 407 11.18 -2.22 7.46
CA VAL A 407 12.54 -2.44 7.99
C VAL A 407 13.40 -1.21 7.71
N MET A 408 13.48 -0.78 6.46
CA MET A 408 14.39 0.29 6.04
C MET A 408 14.08 1.64 6.70
N HIS A 409 12.80 1.94 6.94
CA HIS A 409 12.39 3.17 7.64
C HIS A 409 12.80 3.24 9.12
N PHE A 410 13.27 2.12 9.69
CA PHE A 410 13.77 2.03 11.06
C PHE A 410 15.30 1.92 11.12
N ASP A 411 15.99 2.11 10.00
CA ASP A 411 17.46 2.12 9.99
C ASP A 411 17.99 3.36 10.73
N LYS A 412 18.71 3.12 11.83
CA LYS A 412 19.23 4.16 12.71
C LYS A 412 20.36 4.99 12.10
N ARG A 413 21.03 4.49 11.05
CA ARG A 413 22.04 5.24 10.28
C ARG A 413 21.38 6.34 9.45
N VAL A 414 20.16 6.08 8.96
CA VAL A 414 19.40 7.03 8.14
C VAL A 414 18.55 7.95 9.00
N PHE A 415 17.68 7.37 9.84
CA PHE A 415 16.65 8.13 10.53
C PHE A 415 17.09 8.59 11.93
N GLY A 416 18.19 8.08 12.48
CA GLY A 416 18.71 8.44 13.80
C GLY A 416 18.40 7.38 14.86
N GLN A 417 18.97 7.55 16.05
CA GLN A 417 18.87 6.54 17.13
C GLN A 417 17.44 6.34 17.65
N ASP A 418 16.61 7.36 17.47
CA ASP A 418 15.20 7.42 17.83
C ASP A 418 14.26 7.01 16.68
N ALA A 419 14.75 6.29 15.66
CA ALA A 419 13.95 5.87 14.49
C ALA A 419 12.70 5.05 14.86
N ASP A 420 12.67 4.44 16.04
CA ASP A 420 11.52 3.71 16.58
C ASP A 420 10.39 4.63 17.07
N ASN A 421 10.67 5.92 17.27
CA ASN A 421 9.76 6.90 17.83
C ASN A 421 9.17 7.79 16.75
N PHE A 422 7.91 8.19 16.91
CA PHE A 422 7.29 9.24 16.11
C PHE A 422 7.85 10.60 16.55
N ASN A 423 8.74 11.15 15.73
CA ASN A 423 9.38 12.44 15.99
C ASN A 423 9.39 13.29 14.71
N PRO A 424 8.42 14.21 14.54
CA PRO A 424 8.40 15.13 13.40
C PRO A 424 9.65 16.03 13.32
N ASP A 425 10.30 16.36 14.43
CA ASP A 425 11.44 17.29 14.45
C ASP A 425 12.64 16.81 13.65
N ARG A 426 12.77 15.51 13.38
CA ARG A 426 13.83 14.99 12.51
C ARG A 426 13.79 15.58 11.10
N TRP A 427 12.62 16.04 10.66
CA TRP A 427 12.38 16.60 9.34
C TRP A 427 12.54 18.13 9.28
N MET A 428 12.74 18.80 10.42
CA MET A 428 12.82 20.26 10.47
C MET A 428 14.19 20.79 10.03
N ASP A 429 15.25 19.99 10.14
CA ASP A 429 16.54 20.31 9.54
C ASP A 429 16.55 19.93 8.05
N THR A 430 16.70 20.93 7.18
CA THR A 430 16.59 20.74 5.72
C THR A 430 17.65 19.78 5.17
N ALA A 431 18.88 19.84 5.66
CA ALA A 431 19.96 18.99 5.18
C ALA A 431 19.71 17.51 5.53
N ARG A 432 19.33 17.25 6.78
CA ARG A 432 18.95 15.92 7.28
C ARG A 432 17.69 15.40 6.59
N ALA A 433 16.67 16.24 6.42
CA ALA A 433 15.44 15.86 5.71
C ALA A 433 15.72 15.42 4.27
N ASN A 434 16.54 16.18 3.52
CA ASN A 434 16.94 15.84 2.16
C ASN A 434 17.75 14.54 2.08
N TYR A 435 18.56 14.23 3.10
CA TYR A 435 19.25 12.95 3.18
C TYR A 435 18.29 11.79 3.43
N MET A 436 17.37 11.92 4.39
CA MET A 436 16.37 10.89 4.73
C MET A 436 15.38 10.63 3.60
N ASP A 437 14.96 11.67 2.87
CA ASP A 437 14.01 11.57 1.75
C ASP A 437 14.49 10.60 0.64
N LYS A 438 15.82 10.45 0.45
CA LYS A 438 16.40 9.51 -0.52
C LYS A 438 16.08 8.05 -0.20
N TYR A 439 15.81 7.76 1.06
CA TYR A 439 15.51 6.43 1.58
C TYR A 439 14.06 6.34 2.05
N MET A 440 13.20 7.28 1.65
CA MET A 440 11.78 7.21 1.97
C MET A 440 11.07 6.32 0.94
N MET A 441 10.63 5.14 1.39
CA MET A 441 9.96 4.11 0.59
C MET A 441 8.44 4.05 0.78
N ALA A 442 7.82 5.04 1.44
CA ALA A 442 6.37 5.08 1.62
C ALA A 442 5.58 4.99 0.30
N PHE A 443 6.18 5.43 -0.81
CA PHE A 443 5.61 5.36 -2.16
C PHE A 443 6.41 4.45 -3.10
N GLY A 444 7.19 3.50 -2.55
CA GLY A 444 8.08 2.64 -3.33
C GLY A 444 9.34 3.38 -3.83
N GLY A 445 9.81 3.05 -5.03
CA GLY A 445 11.04 3.63 -5.58
C GLY A 445 11.30 3.33 -7.06
N GLY A 446 12.24 4.06 -7.64
CA GLY A 446 12.67 3.92 -9.04
C GLY A 446 11.55 4.18 -10.06
N THR A 447 11.64 3.53 -11.22
CA THR A 447 10.62 3.62 -12.30
C THR A 447 9.22 3.16 -11.87
N ARG A 448 9.11 2.49 -10.71
CA ARG A 448 7.88 1.88 -10.17
C ARG A 448 7.32 2.65 -8.96
N THR A 449 7.74 3.89 -8.76
CA THR A 449 7.17 4.80 -7.74
C THR A 449 5.64 4.87 -7.88
N CYS A 450 4.92 4.88 -6.75
CA CYS A 450 3.46 4.90 -6.67
C CYS A 450 2.86 5.94 -7.63
N LEU A 451 1.83 5.53 -8.37
CA LEU A 451 1.14 6.39 -9.32
C LEU A 451 0.23 7.40 -8.59
N GLY A 452 -0.47 6.96 -7.56
CA GLY A 452 -1.37 7.79 -6.73
C GLY A 452 -0.68 8.66 -5.67
N LYS A 453 0.65 8.79 -5.69
CA LYS A 453 1.40 9.55 -4.65
C LYS A 453 0.84 10.96 -4.43
N ASN A 454 0.54 11.68 -5.51
CA ASN A 454 0.10 13.07 -5.42
C ASN A 454 -1.33 13.18 -4.88
N ILE A 455 -2.20 12.21 -5.17
CA ILE A 455 -3.55 12.13 -4.62
C ILE A 455 -3.48 11.99 -3.09
N ALA A 456 -2.75 10.98 -2.61
CA ALA A 456 -2.58 10.75 -1.17
C ALA A 456 -1.96 11.96 -0.45
N LEU A 457 -0.97 12.62 -1.07
CA LEU A 457 -0.37 13.83 -0.48
C LEU A 457 -1.36 15.00 -0.42
N ILE A 458 -2.16 15.22 -1.47
CA ILE A 458 -3.19 16.27 -1.45
C ILE A 458 -4.22 15.96 -0.37
N GLU A 459 -4.76 14.75 -0.31
CA GLU A 459 -5.69 14.33 0.75
C GLU A 459 -5.11 14.60 2.15
N LEU A 460 -3.91 14.11 2.43
CA LEU A 460 -3.25 14.25 3.73
C LEU A 460 -3.03 15.72 4.10
N HIS A 461 -2.56 16.56 3.17
CA HIS A 461 -2.24 17.95 3.46
C HIS A 461 -3.49 18.84 3.52
N LYS A 462 -4.59 18.49 2.84
CA LYS A 462 -5.83 19.26 2.90
C LYS A 462 -6.68 18.91 4.12
N LEU A 463 -6.94 17.62 4.33
CA LEU A 463 -7.85 17.18 5.39
C LEU A 463 -7.25 17.34 6.78
N SER A 464 -5.97 17.00 6.97
CA SER A 464 -5.35 17.03 8.31
C SER A 464 -5.42 18.39 9.00
N PRO A 465 -5.01 19.51 8.37
CA PRO A 465 -5.13 20.80 9.03
C PRO A 465 -6.57 21.24 9.24
N GLN A 466 -7.51 20.87 8.36
CA GLN A 466 -8.94 21.16 8.54
C GLN A 466 -9.50 20.44 9.77
N LEU A 467 -9.17 19.16 9.95
CA LEU A 467 -9.62 18.41 11.13
C LEU A 467 -8.95 18.90 12.42
N ILE A 468 -7.65 19.17 12.38
CA ILE A 468 -6.88 19.64 13.56
C ILE A 468 -7.26 21.08 13.94
N ARG A 469 -7.64 21.92 12.96
CA ARG A 469 -8.15 23.27 13.27
C ARG A 469 -9.46 23.17 14.00
N ASN A 470 -10.42 22.39 13.51
CA ASN A 470 -11.78 22.36 14.07
C ASN A 470 -11.89 21.49 15.34
N TYR A 471 -11.09 20.43 15.44
CA TYR A 471 -11.26 19.41 16.48
C TYR A 471 -9.96 18.99 17.15
N ARG A 472 -10.08 18.67 18.44
CA ARG A 472 -9.08 17.90 19.18
C ARG A 472 -9.58 16.47 19.37
N PHE A 473 -8.76 15.51 18.99
CA PHE A 473 -9.05 14.08 19.18
C PHE A 473 -8.32 13.56 20.41
N GLU A 474 -9.06 12.83 21.25
CA GLU A 474 -8.52 12.14 22.42
C GLU A 474 -9.04 10.71 22.42
N PHE A 475 -8.27 9.72 22.88
CA PHE A 475 -8.81 8.36 23.00
C PHE A 475 -10.03 8.35 23.91
N TYR A 476 -11.12 7.74 23.43
CA TYR A 476 -12.38 7.70 24.18
C TYR A 476 -12.21 6.97 25.52
N ASP A 477 -11.44 5.88 25.50
CA ASP A 477 -10.97 5.16 26.69
C ASP A 477 -9.52 4.69 26.44
N ARG A 478 -8.55 5.44 26.96
CA ARG A 478 -7.11 5.15 26.78
C ARG A 478 -6.70 3.75 27.26
N ASN A 479 -7.40 3.19 28.26
CA ASN A 479 -7.08 1.88 28.80
C ASN A 479 -7.64 0.74 27.95
N ARG A 480 -8.74 0.99 27.22
CA ARG A 480 -9.39 0.02 26.33
C ARG A 480 -9.02 0.17 24.86
N THR A 481 -8.54 1.34 24.43
CA THR A 481 -8.03 1.50 23.07
C THR A 481 -6.89 0.52 22.83
N ARG A 482 -6.99 -0.23 21.74
CA ARG A 482 -5.99 -1.20 21.31
C ARG A 482 -5.73 -0.93 19.83
N TRP A 483 -4.49 -0.61 19.51
CA TRP A 483 -4.01 -0.51 18.14
C TRP A 483 -3.86 -1.90 17.56
N HIS A 484 -4.92 -2.38 16.90
CA HIS A 484 -4.89 -3.68 16.23
C HIS A 484 -4.28 -3.52 14.86
N THR A 485 -3.25 -4.32 14.56
CA THR A 485 -2.45 -4.16 13.34
C THR A 485 -2.34 -5.50 12.64
N ARG A 486 -2.60 -5.51 11.34
CA ARG A 486 -2.52 -6.72 10.50
C ARG A 486 -1.74 -6.38 9.24
N ASN A 487 -0.66 -7.10 8.97
CA ASN A 487 0.16 -6.88 7.79
C ASN A 487 0.06 -8.05 6.82
N THR A 488 -0.67 -7.82 5.74
CA THR A 488 -0.78 -8.76 4.61
C THR A 488 -0.54 -7.99 3.32
N PHE A 489 0.70 -7.53 3.12
CA PHE A 489 1.13 -6.52 2.14
C PHE A 489 0.82 -5.08 2.57
N PHE A 490 -0.45 -4.76 2.82
CA PHE A 490 -0.83 -3.51 3.46
C PHE A 490 -0.93 -3.69 4.96
N ALA A 491 -0.33 -2.79 5.73
CA ALA A 491 -0.35 -2.82 7.18
C ALA A 491 -1.53 -2.01 7.71
N ARG A 492 -2.67 -2.68 7.82
CA ARG A 492 -3.94 -2.06 8.24
C ARG A 492 -3.98 -1.92 9.75
N GLN A 493 -4.68 -0.87 10.20
CA GLN A 493 -4.84 -0.55 11.61
C GLN A 493 -6.32 -0.32 11.94
N GLU A 494 -6.75 -0.83 13.09
CA GLU A 494 -8.13 -0.79 13.55
C GLU A 494 -8.21 -0.37 15.02
N GLY A 495 -9.37 0.15 15.42
CA GLY A 495 -9.68 0.44 16.83
C GLY A 495 -9.27 1.83 17.31
N ILE A 496 -9.24 2.84 16.43
CA ILE A 496 -8.92 4.23 16.80
C ILE A 496 -10.19 4.93 17.29
N VAL A 497 -10.72 4.45 18.42
CA VAL A 497 -11.93 5.03 19.00
C VAL A 497 -11.57 6.26 19.82
N VAL A 498 -12.06 7.42 19.38
CA VAL A 498 -11.77 8.74 19.94
C VAL A 498 -13.03 9.44 20.44
N ARG A 499 -12.83 10.35 21.37
CA ARG A 499 -13.73 11.46 21.65
C ARG A 499 -13.30 12.62 20.76
N VAL A 500 -14.24 13.17 20.02
CA VAL A 500 -14.06 14.41 19.26
C VAL A 500 -14.44 15.58 20.17
N LYS A 501 -13.62 16.63 20.23
CA LYS A 501 -13.92 17.87 20.95
C LYS A 501 -13.78 19.04 19.99
N HIS A 502 -14.73 19.97 20.01
CA HIS A 502 -14.55 21.28 19.38
C HIS A 502 -13.32 21.98 19.96
N ARG A 503 -12.59 22.71 19.11
CA ARG A 503 -11.53 23.62 19.55
C ARG A 503 -12.10 25.03 19.66
N GLU A 504 -11.77 25.70 20.76
CA GLU A 504 -12.06 27.12 20.96
C GLU A 504 -10.91 27.92 20.32
N HIS A 505 -11.24 29.05 19.68
CA HIS A 505 -10.30 29.88 18.94
C HIS A 505 -10.42 31.34 19.34
#